data_AF-A0A8T5SQM2-F1
#
_entry.id   AF-A0A8T5SQM2-F1
#
_cell.length_a   1.000
_cell.length_b   1.000
_cell.length_c   1.000
_cell.angle_alpha   90.00
_cell.angle_beta   90.00
_cell.angle_gamma   90.00
#
_symmetry.space_group_name_H-M   'P 1'
#
loop_
_entity.id
_entity.type
_entity.pdbx_description
1 polymer ?
#
loop_
_entity_poly.entity_id
_entity_poly.type
_entity_poly.pdbx_seq_one_letter_code
_entity_poly.pdbx_strand_id
1 'polypeptide(L)'
;MVAPPRLSMTDLSKNAQCVLKILENAASLTTTEILEIASTDDYATLCTDCAGGDAFVADANQLVEMGLITKKFGKGGYRWQLVKD
;
A
#
# COMPACT_ATOMS: atom_id res chain seq x y z
N MET A 1 -8.51 -18.61 19.99
CA MET A 1 -8.34 -17.89 18.73
C MET A 1 -8.24 -16.42 19.09
N VAL A 2 -7.03 -15.84 19.07
CA VAL A 2 -6.85 -14.41 19.39
C VAL A 2 -7.14 -13.65 18.10
N ALA A 3 -8.23 -12.87 18.07
CA ALA A 3 -8.48 -11.95 16.97
C ALA A 3 -7.28 -10.99 16.87
N PRO A 4 -6.75 -10.70 15.67
CA PRO A 4 -5.69 -9.72 15.54
C PRO A 4 -6.18 -8.37 16.09
N PRO A 5 -5.31 -7.59 16.76
CA PRO A 5 -5.68 -6.25 17.19
C PRO A 5 -6.18 -5.47 15.97
N ARG A 6 -7.36 -4.85 16.08
CA ARG A 6 -7.83 -3.85 15.11
C ARG A 6 -6.87 -2.67 15.20
N LEU A 7 -5.79 -2.71 14.44
CA LEU A 7 -4.92 -1.56 14.21
C LEU A 7 -5.79 -0.48 13.57
N SER A 8 -5.83 0.67 14.23
CA SER A 8 -6.50 1.84 13.70
C SER A 8 -5.63 2.42 12.57
N MET A 9 -6.23 3.02 11.53
CA MET A 9 -5.46 3.67 10.44
C MET A 9 -4.37 4.63 10.96
N THR A 10 -4.55 5.17 12.17
CA THR A 10 -3.62 6.04 12.89
C THR A 10 -2.32 5.39 13.36
N ASP A 11 -2.25 4.05 13.45
CA ASP A 11 -1.05 3.33 13.86
C ASP A 11 -0.10 3.02 12.68
N LEU A 12 -0.56 3.23 11.44
CA LEU A 12 0.21 2.99 10.23
C LEU A 12 1.15 4.15 9.91
N SER A 13 2.30 3.84 9.31
CA SER A 13 3.19 4.87 8.74
C SER A 13 2.42 5.70 7.70
N LYS A 14 2.82 6.97 7.49
CA LYS A 14 2.21 7.82 6.45
C LYS A 14 2.24 7.16 5.07
N ASN A 15 3.33 6.46 4.78
CA ASN A 15 3.48 5.67 3.56
C ASN A 15 2.46 4.54 3.50
N ALA A 16 2.33 3.73 4.55
CA ALA A 16 1.34 2.66 4.59
C ALA A 16 -0.10 3.18 4.43
N GLN A 17 -0.42 4.32 5.06
CA GLN A 17 -1.71 5.00 4.85
C GLN A 17 -1.88 5.44 3.40
N CYS A 18 -0.84 6.00 2.78
CA CYS A 18 -0.88 6.42 1.39
C CYS A 18 -1.12 5.24 0.43
N VAL A 19 -0.43 4.11 0.64
CA VAL A 19 -0.60 2.91 -0.17
C VAL A 19 -2.03 2.39 -0.10
N LEU A 20 -2.62 2.34 1.10
CA LEU A 20 -4.02 1.95 1.27
C LEU A 20 -4.96 2.90 0.51
N LYS A 21 -4.78 4.20 0.69
CA LYS A 21 -5.55 5.25 0.00
C LYS A 21 -5.48 5.13 -1.53
N ILE A 22 -4.31 4.84 -2.09
CA ILE A 22 -4.13 4.62 -3.53
C ILE A 22 -4.89 3.35 -3.96
N LEU A 23 -4.75 2.26 -3.21
CA LEU A 23 -5.40 0.98 -3.52
C LEU A 23 -6.91 0.99 -3.27
N GLU A 24 -7.45 1.88 -2.42
CA GLU A 24 -8.89 2.09 -2.24
C GLU A 24 -9.58 2.51 -3.54
N ASN A 25 -8.85 3.24 -4.38
CA ASN A 25 -9.34 3.78 -5.64
C ASN A 25 -8.96 2.93 -6.86
N ALA A 26 -8.26 1.82 -6.67
CA ALA A 26 -7.74 0.99 -7.76
C ALA A 26 -7.98 -0.51 -7.54
N ALA A 27 -8.25 -1.25 -8.61
CA ALA A 27 -8.50 -2.70 -8.50
C ALA A 27 -7.21 -3.52 -8.25
N SER A 28 -6.13 -3.20 -8.96
CA SER A 28 -4.80 -3.79 -8.75
C SER A 28 -3.75 -2.90 -9.41
N LEU A 29 -2.64 -2.64 -8.73
CA LEU A 29 -1.56 -1.80 -9.25
C LEU A 29 -0.19 -2.46 -9.04
N THR A 30 0.74 -2.22 -9.95
CA THR A 30 2.16 -2.56 -9.80
C THR A 30 2.85 -1.53 -8.91
N THR A 31 4.03 -1.89 -8.38
CA THR A 31 4.85 -0.94 -7.61
C THR A 31 5.11 0.35 -8.39
N THR A 32 5.43 0.25 -9.69
CA THR A 32 5.68 1.43 -10.53
C THR A 32 4.45 2.33 -10.65
N GLU A 33 3.27 1.75 -10.95
CA GLU A 33 2.02 2.52 -11.04
C GLU A 33 1.69 3.22 -9.70
N ILE A 34 1.95 2.56 -8.57
CA ILE A 34 1.71 3.17 -7.25
C ILE A 34 2.67 4.33 -7.00
N LEU A 35 3.96 4.19 -7.35
CA LEU A 35 4.94 5.27 -7.21
C LEU A 35 4.62 6.47 -8.12
N GLU A 36 4.13 6.21 -9.32
CA GLU A 36 3.65 7.26 -10.23
C GLU A 36 2.46 8.01 -9.64
N ILE A 37 1.47 7.31 -9.09
CA ILE A 37 0.30 7.92 -8.42
C ILE A 37 0.74 8.66 -7.15
N ALA A 38 1.62 8.07 -6.35
CA ALA A 38 2.18 8.67 -5.13
C ALA A 38 2.90 9.99 -5.41
N SER A 39 3.45 10.15 -6.62
CA SER A 39 4.13 11.37 -7.07
C SER A 39 3.18 12.45 -7.59
N THR A 40 1.88 12.19 -7.70
CA THR A 40 0.88 13.20 -8.08
C THR A 40 0.55 14.12 -6.91
N ASP A 41 0.13 15.35 -7.20
CA ASP A 41 -0.19 16.36 -6.18
C ASP A 41 -1.25 15.90 -5.17
N ASP A 42 -2.18 15.04 -5.62
CA ASP A 42 -3.26 14.47 -4.79
C ASP A 42 -2.72 13.59 -3.65
N TYR A 43 -1.56 12.97 -3.84
CA TYR A 43 -0.95 12.05 -2.88
C TYR A 43 0.40 12.52 -2.34
N ALA A 44 1.05 13.52 -2.95
CA ALA A 44 2.38 13.99 -2.55
C ALA A 44 2.47 14.43 -1.07
N THR A 45 1.36 14.94 -0.52
CA THR A 45 1.28 15.34 0.90
C THR A 45 1.16 14.16 1.87
N LEU A 46 0.67 13.01 1.39
CA LEU A 46 0.46 11.78 2.17
C LEU A 46 1.62 10.78 1.96
N CYS A 47 2.12 10.69 0.73
CA CYS A 47 3.22 9.84 0.26
C CYS A 47 4.58 10.54 0.35
N THR A 48 4.84 11.31 1.41
CA THR A 48 6.04 12.15 1.51
C THR A 48 7.35 11.34 1.41
N ASP A 49 7.35 10.12 1.96
CA ASP A 49 8.52 9.22 1.99
C ASP A 49 8.37 8.00 1.06
N CYS A 50 7.34 7.96 0.21
CA CYS A 50 7.16 6.89 -0.79
C CYS A 50 8.11 7.03 -2.00
N ALA A 51 9.14 7.88 -1.91
CA ALA A 51 10.01 8.26 -3.02
C ALA A 51 10.91 7.12 -3.56
N GLY A 52 10.95 5.96 -2.89
CA GLY A 52 11.76 4.81 -3.29
C GLY A 52 10.96 3.52 -3.32
N GLY A 53 11.06 2.77 -4.41
CA GLY A 53 10.39 1.47 -4.56
C GLY A 53 10.70 0.49 -3.41
N ASP A 54 11.89 0.55 -2.82
CA ASP A 54 12.27 -0.30 -1.69
C ASP A 54 11.54 0.07 -0.39
N ALA A 55 11.40 1.37 -0.10
CA ALA A 55 10.65 1.85 1.06
C ALA A 55 9.16 1.48 0.92
N PHE A 56 8.61 1.69 -0.27
CA PHE A 56 7.26 1.25 -0.59
C PHE A 56 7.08 -0.26 -0.39
N VAL A 57 7.99 -1.09 -0.90
CA VAL A 57 7.87 -2.56 -0.78
C VAL A 57 7.93 -2.99 0.69
N ALA A 58 8.76 -2.36 1.52
CA ALA A 58 8.81 -2.65 2.95
C ALA A 58 7.48 -2.34 3.66
N ASP A 59 6.93 -1.14 3.45
CA ASP A 59 5.64 -0.72 4.02
C ASP A 59 4.48 -1.59 3.48
N ALA A 60 4.47 -1.88 2.18
CA ALA A 60 3.47 -2.72 1.54
C ALA A 60 3.51 -4.17 2.05
N ASN A 61 4.69 -4.72 2.33
CA ASN A 61 4.80 -6.05 2.95
C ASN A 61 4.22 -6.08 4.37
N GLN A 62 4.41 -5.02 5.17
CA GLN A 62 3.75 -4.93 6.48
C GLN A 62 2.23 -4.95 6.34
N LEU A 63 1.68 -4.23 5.37
CA LEU A 63 0.24 -4.25 5.08
C LEU A 63 -0.26 -5.63 4.63
N VAL A 64 0.56 -6.41 3.93
CA VAL A 64 0.26 -7.81 3.58
C VAL A 64 0.25 -8.70 4.82
N GLU A 65 1.24 -8.55 5.71
CA GLU A 65 1.32 -9.30 6.97
C GLU A 65 0.12 -8.99 7.90
N MET A 66 -0.38 -7.75 7.85
CA MET A 66 -1.60 -7.32 8.54
C MET A 66 -2.88 -7.79 7.87
N GLY A 67 -2.81 -8.37 6.65
CA GLY A 67 -3.98 -8.83 5.90
C GLY A 67 -4.83 -7.71 5.29
N LEU A 68 -4.30 -6.49 5.17
CA LEU A 68 -5.01 -5.33 4.60
C LEU A 68 -4.92 -5.30 3.08
N ILE A 69 -3.76 -5.71 2.53
CA ILE A 69 -3.54 -5.82 1.09
C ILE A 69 -3.00 -7.20 0.75
N THR A 70 -3.07 -7.58 -0.52
CA THR A 70 -2.40 -8.79 -1.03
C THR A 70 -1.49 -8.43 -2.17
N LYS A 71 -0.41 -9.21 -2.31
CA LYS A 71 0.47 -9.18 -3.47
C LYS A 71 0.28 -10.45 -4.30
N LYS A 72 0.21 -10.29 -5.62
CA LYS A 72 0.23 -11.39 -6.58
C LYS A 72 1.31 -11.13 -7.61
N PHE A 73 2.13 -12.15 -7.89
CA PHE A 73 3.11 -12.07 -8.96
C PHE A 73 2.39 -12.20 -10.32
N GLY A 74 2.66 -11.29 -11.24
CA GLY A 74 2.03 -11.25 -12.55
C GLY A 74 2.90 -10.58 -13.61
N LYS A 75 2.30 -10.27 -14.77
CA LYS A 75 3.00 -9.58 -15.85
C LYS A 75 3.40 -8.18 -15.40
N GLY A 76 4.70 -7.88 -15.45
CA GLY A 76 5.26 -6.61 -14.99
C GLY A 76 5.67 -6.57 -13.50
N GLY A 77 5.64 -7.70 -12.79
CA GLY A 77 6.12 -7.81 -11.41
C GLY A 77 5.01 -8.08 -10.39
N TYR A 78 5.20 -7.61 -9.16
CA TYR A 78 4.18 -7.72 -8.11
C TYR A 78 3.04 -6.73 -8.34
N ARG A 79 1.82 -7.25 -8.27
CA ARG A 79 0.58 -6.47 -8.24
C ARG A 79 -0.01 -6.48 -6.84
N TRP A 80 -0.32 -5.31 -6.34
CA TRP A 80 -0.89 -5.03 -5.04
C TRP A 80 -2.38 -4.72 -5.20
N GLN A 81 -3.18 -5.19 -4.28
CA GLN A 81 -4.62 -5.00 -4.26
C GLN A 81 -5.12 -5.02 -2.82
N LEU A 82 -6.16 -4.25 -2.50
CA LEU A 82 -6.82 -4.36 -1.20
C LEU A 82 -7.47 -5.72 -1.01
N VAL A 83 -7.44 -6.21 0.22
CA VAL A 83 -8.35 -7.28 0.65
C VAL A 83 -9.71 -6.63 0.86
N LYS A 84 -10.68 -6.98 0.02
CA LYS A 84 -12.08 -6.63 0.26
C LYS A 84 -12.71 -7.76 1.09
N ASP A 85 -13.29 -7.39 2.23
CA ASP A 85 -14.24 -8.23 2.97
C ASP A 85 -15.47 -8.56 2.10
#